data_AF-A0A915CXD8-F1
#
_entry.id   AF-A0A915CXD8-F1
#
_cell.length_a   1.000
_cell.length_b   1.000
_cell.length_c   1.000
_cell.angle_alpha   90.00
_cell.angle_beta   90.00
_cell.angle_gamma   90.00
#
_symmetry.space_group_name_H-M   'P 1'
#
loop_
_entity.id
_entity.type
_entity.pdbx_description
1 polymer ?
#
loop_
_entity_poly.entity_id
_entity_poly.type
_entity_poly.pdbx_seq_one_letter_code
_entity_poly.pdbx_strand_id
1 'polypeptide(L)'
;MQKGHSLTESYQLSENIRTGRQLAPTFFFHFLNTIAVAIASILFVYLLTTAKSKQISLVALFLTMTIGNLGILTTVIRYHPILNRRAVKLCNDLKAKMFGNLYKKSSHISHRPEARVSVIHPAPTTIDGNSLINTLEMEEYLEFYEFPGIILQVFNDIISTQETLIVTTILLSLFMC
;
A
#
# COMPACT_ATOMS: atom_id res chain seq x y z
N MET A 1 -1.71 -18.16 43.47
CA MET A 1 -0.99 -16.98 42.96
C MET A 1 -1.30 -16.82 41.47
N GLN A 2 -2.24 -15.93 41.12
CA GLN A 2 -2.68 -15.64 39.74
C GLN A 2 -2.38 -14.16 39.40
N LYS A 3 -1.10 -13.77 39.31
CA LYS A 3 -0.71 -12.40 38.93
C LYS A 3 -0.27 -12.26 37.46
N GLY A 4 -0.25 -13.34 36.69
CA GLY A 4 0.16 -13.32 35.28
C GLY A 4 -0.94 -12.89 34.29
N HIS A 5 -2.22 -13.05 34.62
CA HIS A 5 -3.31 -12.85 33.66
C HIS A 5 -3.60 -11.38 33.30
N SER A 6 -3.41 -10.42 34.22
CA SER A 6 -3.80 -9.02 33.95
C SER A 6 -2.87 -8.28 32.99
N LEU A 7 -1.60 -8.70 32.87
CA LEU A 7 -0.63 -8.08 31.97
C LEU A 7 -0.93 -8.41 30.51
N THR A 8 -1.32 -9.66 30.23
CA THR A 8 -1.70 -10.10 28.88
C THR A 8 -2.96 -9.40 28.38
N GLU A 9 -3.97 -9.23 29.24
CA GLU A 9 -5.22 -8.54 28.87
C GLU A 9 -4.99 -7.06 28.53
N SER A 10 -4.15 -6.38 29.33
CA SER A 10 -3.81 -4.97 29.09
C SER A 10 -3.03 -4.79 27.78
N TYR A 11 -2.14 -5.72 27.46
CA TYR A 11 -1.39 -5.73 26.21
C TYR A 11 -2.32 -5.94 25.00
N GLN A 12 -3.16 -6.98 25.02
CA GLN A 12 -4.11 -7.28 23.94
C GLN A 12 -5.07 -6.12 23.69
N LEU A 13 -5.57 -5.46 24.75
CA LEU A 13 -6.43 -4.30 24.59
C LEU A 13 -5.71 -3.13 23.91
N SER A 14 -4.46 -2.87 24.30
CA SER A 14 -3.63 -1.81 23.70
C SER A 14 -3.35 -2.09 22.22
N GLU A 15 -3.06 -3.34 21.88
CA GLU A 15 -2.85 -3.79 20.51
C GLU A 15 -4.12 -3.64 19.66
N ASN A 16 -5.28 -4.06 20.17
CA ASN A 16 -6.56 -3.90 19.50
C ASN A 16 -6.91 -2.42 19.26
N ILE A 17 -6.65 -1.53 20.22
CA ILE A 17 -6.86 -0.08 20.04
C ILE A 17 -5.93 0.46 18.96
N ARG A 18 -4.66 0.02 18.94
CA ARG A 18 -3.69 0.41 17.92
C ARG A 18 -4.13 -0.04 16.53
N THR A 19 -4.56 -1.30 16.38
CA THR A 19 -5.07 -1.87 15.12
C THR A 19 -6.35 -1.17 14.68
N GLY A 20 -7.29 -0.93 15.60
CA GLY A 20 -8.51 -0.18 15.32
C GLY A 20 -8.23 1.22 14.79
N ARG A 21 -7.26 1.94 15.38
CA ARG A 21 -6.81 3.26 14.89
C ARG A 21 -6.16 3.20 13.50
N GLN A 22 -5.51 2.10 13.15
CA GLN A 22 -4.91 1.92 11.81
C GLN A 22 -5.97 1.62 10.74
N LEU A 23 -7.01 0.87 11.09
CA LEU A 23 -8.07 0.47 10.17
C LEU A 23 -9.16 1.53 10.00
N ALA A 24 -9.41 2.37 11.03
CA ALA A 24 -10.47 3.37 11.00
C ALA A 24 -10.43 4.31 9.77
N PRO A 25 -9.28 4.84 9.32
CA PRO A 25 -9.21 5.67 8.11
C PRO A 25 -9.63 4.90 6.86
N THR A 26 -9.22 3.63 6.74
CA THR A 26 -9.58 2.76 5.62
C THR A 26 -11.08 2.47 5.61
N PHE A 27 -11.67 2.15 6.77
CA PHE A 27 -13.11 1.94 6.90
C PHE A 27 -13.90 3.20 6.53
N PHE A 28 -13.49 4.35 7.03
CA PHE A 28 -14.14 5.62 6.70
C PHE A 28 -14.06 5.94 5.21
N PHE A 29 -12.90 5.73 4.58
CA PHE A 29 -12.73 5.96 3.16
C PHE A 29 -13.53 4.97 2.30
N HIS A 30 -13.57 3.69 2.71
CA HIS A 30 -14.39 2.67 2.04
C HIS A 30 -15.87 3.03 2.11
N PHE A 31 -16.37 3.46 3.28
CA PHE A 31 -17.75 3.92 3.44
C PHE A 31 -18.09 5.09 2.52
N LEU A 32 -17.23 6.12 2.46
CA LEU A 32 -17.43 7.25 1.55
C LEU A 32 -17.39 6.83 0.08
N ASN A 33 -16.48 5.93 -0.29
CA ASN A 33 -16.42 5.39 -1.64
C ASN A 33 -17.70 4.63 -2.01
N THR A 34 -18.23 3.82 -1.11
CA THR A 34 -19.50 3.10 -1.32
C THR A 34 -20.66 4.06 -1.55
N ILE A 35 -20.74 5.15 -0.78
CA ILE A 35 -21.75 6.21 -1.01
C ILE A 35 -21.55 6.85 -2.39
N ALA A 36 -20.31 7.21 -2.76
CA ALA A 36 -20.01 7.82 -4.05
C ALA A 36 -20.39 6.92 -5.23
N VAL A 37 -20.06 5.62 -5.15
CA VAL A 37 -20.42 4.61 -6.16
C VAL A 37 -21.94 4.43 -6.23
N ALA A 38 -22.65 4.42 -5.10
CA ALA A 38 -24.11 4.33 -5.09
C ALA A 38 -24.75 5.53 -5.80
N ILE A 39 -24.28 6.76 -5.51
CA ILE A 39 -24.74 7.98 -6.18
C ILE A 39 -24.44 7.91 -7.68
N ALA A 40 -23.22 7.54 -8.07
CA ALA A 40 -22.83 7.41 -9.47
C ALA A 40 -23.69 6.35 -10.20
N SER A 41 -24.04 5.25 -9.53
CA SER A 41 -24.88 4.20 -10.09
C SER A 41 -26.33 4.67 -10.30
N ILE A 42 -26.90 5.40 -9.34
CA ILE A 42 -28.24 5.99 -9.49
C ILE A 42 -28.26 6.99 -10.65
N LEU A 43 -27.23 7.85 -10.75
CA LEU A 43 -27.08 8.79 -11.87
C LEU A 43 -26.93 8.07 -13.21
N PHE A 44 -26.17 6.97 -13.25
CA PHE A 44 -26.02 6.15 -14.45
C PHE A 44 -27.37 5.59 -14.92
N VAL A 45 -28.17 5.03 -14.01
CA VAL A 45 -29.52 4.51 -14.32
C VAL A 45 -30.46 5.62 -14.80
N TYR A 46 -30.41 6.80 -14.20
CA TYR A 46 -31.20 7.95 -14.65
C TYR A 46 -30.81 8.38 -16.07
N LEU A 47 -29.50 8.48 -16.33
CA LEU A 47 -28.97 8.95 -17.61
C LEU A 47 -29.10 7.91 -18.75
N LEU A 48 -29.22 6.63 -18.42
CA LEU A 48 -29.48 5.53 -19.36
C LEU A 48 -30.73 5.77 -20.23
N THR A 49 -31.67 6.58 -19.78
CA THR A 49 -32.86 6.98 -20.55
C THR A 49 -32.53 7.87 -21.76
N THR A 50 -31.33 8.45 -21.82
CA THR A 50 -30.88 9.36 -22.88
C THR A 50 -29.68 8.77 -23.65
N ALA A 51 -29.85 8.48 -24.94
CA ALA A 51 -28.86 7.74 -25.73
C ALA A 51 -27.46 8.40 -25.79
N LYS A 52 -27.39 9.74 -25.80
CA LYS A 52 -26.12 10.47 -25.93
C LYS A 52 -25.28 10.52 -24.65
N SER A 53 -25.85 10.25 -23.48
CA SER A 53 -25.14 10.37 -22.19
C SER A 53 -24.58 9.04 -21.67
N LYS A 54 -25.03 7.90 -22.21
CA LYS A 54 -24.67 6.55 -21.73
C LYS A 54 -23.15 6.31 -21.61
N GLN A 55 -22.40 6.66 -22.65
CA GLN A 55 -20.94 6.46 -22.68
C GLN A 55 -20.23 7.32 -21.62
N ILE A 56 -20.62 8.59 -21.50
CA ILE A 56 -20.05 9.52 -20.51
C ILE A 56 -20.34 9.02 -19.09
N SER A 57 -21.58 8.59 -18.82
CA SER A 57 -21.98 8.07 -17.52
C SER A 57 -21.23 6.78 -17.15
N LEU A 58 -20.99 5.90 -18.13
CA LEU A 58 -20.22 4.67 -17.90
C LEU A 58 -18.76 4.98 -17.54
N VAL A 59 -18.13 5.89 -18.29
CA VAL A 59 -16.75 6.33 -18.01
C VAL A 59 -16.67 6.98 -16.63
N ALA A 60 -17.64 7.82 -16.27
CA ALA A 60 -17.69 8.46 -14.96
C ALA A 60 -17.84 7.44 -13.81
N LEU A 61 -18.67 6.41 -13.99
CA LEU A 61 -18.82 5.31 -13.01
C LEU A 61 -17.51 4.55 -12.84
N PHE A 62 -16.86 4.17 -13.95
CA PHE A 62 -15.59 3.44 -13.92
C PHE A 62 -14.46 4.24 -13.27
N LEU A 63 -14.36 5.54 -13.59
CA LEU A 63 -13.40 6.45 -12.96
C LEU A 63 -13.65 6.58 -11.46
N THR A 64 -14.91 6.70 -11.04
CA THR A 64 -15.27 6.79 -9.61
C THR A 64 -14.82 5.54 -8.85
N MET A 65 -15.12 4.36 -9.38
CA MET A 65 -14.67 3.09 -8.78
C MET A 65 -13.14 2.98 -8.74
N THR A 66 -12.45 3.38 -9.81
CA THR A 66 -10.99 3.32 -9.90
C THR A 66 -10.31 4.25 -8.88
N ILE A 67 -10.76 5.50 -8.81
CA ILE A 67 -10.26 6.49 -7.84
C ILE A 67 -10.54 6.02 -6.41
N GLY A 68 -11.72 5.48 -6.17
CA GLY A 68 -12.12 4.88 -4.90
C GLY A 68 -11.16 3.78 -4.43
N ASN A 69 -10.93 2.79 -5.30
CA ASN A 69 -10.03 1.67 -5.00
C ASN A 69 -8.58 2.13 -4.79
N LEU A 70 -8.11 3.10 -5.60
CA LEU A 70 -6.78 3.69 -5.41
C LEU A 70 -6.68 4.43 -4.06
N GLY A 71 -7.73 5.15 -3.67
CA GLY A 71 -7.81 5.81 -2.37
C GLY A 71 -7.79 4.82 -1.19
N ILE A 72 -8.50 3.70 -1.29
CA ILE A 72 -8.44 2.62 -0.29
C ILE A 72 -7.02 2.05 -0.19
N LEU A 73 -6.39 1.74 -1.33
CA LEU A 73 -5.01 1.22 -1.35
C LEU A 73 -4.02 2.21 -0.71
N THR A 74 -4.13 3.49 -1.07
CA THR A 74 -3.24 4.54 -0.53
C THR A 74 -3.43 4.75 0.96
N THR A 75 -4.67 4.68 1.47
CA THR A 75 -4.93 4.77 2.93
C THR A 75 -4.36 3.56 3.67
N VAL A 76 -4.54 2.34 3.16
CA VAL A 76 -3.92 1.14 3.73
C VAL A 76 -2.39 1.27 3.79
N ILE A 77 -1.76 1.65 2.68
CA ILE A 77 -0.29 1.82 2.63
C ILE A 77 0.17 2.90 3.61
N ARG A 78 -0.56 4.03 3.71
CA ARG A 78 -0.17 5.17 4.54
C ARG A 78 -0.28 4.89 6.03
N TYR A 79 -1.37 4.26 6.46
CA TYR A 79 -1.68 4.07 7.88
C TYR A 79 -1.12 2.77 8.46
N HIS A 80 -0.78 1.79 7.62
CA HIS A 80 -0.11 0.57 8.06
C HIS A 80 1.43 0.78 8.12
N PRO A 81 2.06 0.75 9.30
CA PRO A 81 3.46 1.15 9.48
C PRO A 81 4.43 0.30 8.65
N ILE A 82 4.24 -1.01 8.61
CA ILE A 82 5.09 -1.94 7.84
C ILE A 82 4.97 -1.67 6.33
N LEU A 83 3.75 -1.53 5.80
CA LEU A 83 3.54 -1.26 4.39
C LEU A 83 4.11 0.10 3.98
N ASN A 84 3.93 1.13 4.82
CA ASN A 84 4.50 2.45 4.57
C ASN A 84 6.04 2.40 4.47
N ARG A 85 6.71 1.71 5.42
CA ARG A 85 8.17 1.52 5.39
C ARG A 85 8.63 0.84 4.10
N ARG A 86 7.93 -0.22 3.69
CA ARG A 86 8.22 -0.95 2.43
C ARG A 86 8.01 -0.06 1.19
N ALA A 87 6.93 0.71 1.15
CA ALA A 87 6.63 1.62 0.06
C ALA A 87 7.68 2.74 -0.06
N VAL A 88 8.08 3.35 1.06
CA VAL A 88 9.14 4.37 1.10
C VAL A 88 10.48 3.79 0.62
N LYS A 89 10.84 2.59 1.07
CA LYS A 89 12.06 1.91 0.61
C LYS A 89 12.04 1.69 -0.90
N LEU A 90 10.96 1.13 -1.43
CA LEU A 90 10.78 0.91 -2.86
C LEU A 90 10.90 2.21 -3.67
N CYS A 91 10.27 3.30 -3.20
CA CYS A 91 10.37 4.62 -3.82
C CYS A 91 11.81 5.14 -3.84
N ASN A 92 12.56 4.97 -2.75
CA ASN A 92 13.96 5.37 -2.68
C ASN A 92 14.85 4.55 -3.62
N ASP A 93 14.63 3.23 -3.70
CA ASP A 93 15.36 2.33 -4.59
C ASP A 93 15.11 2.67 -6.07
N LEU A 94 13.85 2.94 -6.44
CA LEU A 94 13.48 3.39 -7.78
C LEU A 94 14.12 4.74 -8.12
N LYS A 95 14.09 5.68 -7.18
CA LYS A 95 14.76 6.98 -7.33
C LYS A 95 16.26 6.80 -7.56
N ALA A 96 16.93 6.01 -6.72
CA ALA A 96 18.36 5.73 -6.85
C ALA A 96 18.69 5.08 -8.20
N LYS A 97 17.85 4.16 -8.70
CA LYS A 97 18.03 3.53 -10.01
C LYS A 97 17.87 4.53 -11.17
N MET A 98 16.85 5.38 -11.11
CA MET A 98 16.61 6.39 -12.15
C MET A 98 17.74 7.44 -12.20
N PHE A 99 18.15 7.97 -11.04
CA PHE A 99 19.17 9.02 -10.99
C PHE A 99 20.61 8.49 -11.08
N GLY A 100 20.89 7.30 -10.54
CA GLY A 100 22.20 6.65 -10.64
C GLY A 100 22.57 6.33 -12.09
N ASN A 101 21.57 5.94 -12.91
CA ASN A 101 21.76 5.73 -14.34
C ASN A 101 22.08 7.03 -15.10
N LEU A 102 21.57 8.19 -14.64
CA LEU A 102 21.89 9.48 -15.23
C LEU A 102 23.35 9.89 -14.96
N TYR A 103 23.84 9.66 -13.74
CA TYR A 103 25.24 9.97 -13.39
C TYR A 103 26.24 9.07 -14.11
N LYS A 104 25.98 7.76 -14.21
CA LYS A 104 26.85 6.81 -14.94
C LYS A 104 26.95 7.10 -16.43
N LYS A 105 25.91 7.67 -17.03
CA LYS A 105 25.90 8.06 -18.45
C LYS A 105 26.72 9.33 -18.72
N SER A 106 26.82 10.23 -17.74
CA SER A 106 27.61 11.46 -17.83
C SER A 106 29.12 11.22 -17.68
N SER A 107 29.52 10.24 -16.86
CA SER A 107 30.94 9.96 -16.59
C SER A 107 31.71 9.29 -17.74
N HIS A 108 31.03 8.82 -18.80
CA HIS A 108 31.70 8.19 -19.94
C HIS A 108 32.33 9.16 -20.96
N ILE A 109 32.22 10.49 -20.75
CA ILE A 109 32.75 11.52 -21.67
C ILE A 109 34.07 12.16 -21.18
N SER A 110 34.53 11.89 -19.95
CA SER A 110 35.76 12.51 -19.42
C SER A 110 36.79 11.47 -18.99
N HIS A 111 37.50 10.89 -19.96
CA HIS A 111 38.76 10.21 -19.69
C HIS A 111 39.91 11.22 -19.82
N ARG A 112 40.33 11.79 -18.70
CA ARG A 112 41.71 12.25 -18.51
C ARG A 112 42.26 11.55 -17.26
N PRO A 113 43.28 10.68 -17.40
CA PRO A 113 43.82 9.96 -16.26
C PRO A 113 44.75 10.89 -15.48
N GLU A 114 44.34 11.31 -14.28
CA GLU A 114 45.26 11.89 -13.30
C GLU A 114 45.56 10.86 -12.22
N ALA A 115 46.85 10.56 -12.09
CA ALA A 115 47.42 9.66 -11.11
C ALA A 115 47.15 10.18 -9.69
N ARG A 116 46.55 9.36 -8.84
CA ARG A 116 46.41 9.66 -7.40
C ARG A 116 47.39 8.85 -6.56
N VAL A 117 48.17 9.61 -5.80
CA VAL A 117 49.01 9.19 -4.67
C VAL A 117 48.11 8.72 -3.53
N SER A 118 48.40 7.54 -3.00
CA SER A 118 47.69 6.92 -1.87
C SER A 118 48.13 7.52 -0.54
N VAL A 119 47.21 8.18 0.17
CA VAL A 119 47.39 8.53 1.58
C VAL A 119 46.61 7.53 2.44
N ILE A 120 47.35 6.80 3.26
CA ILE A 120 46.84 5.78 4.18
C ILE A 120 46.23 6.49 5.39
N HIS A 121 44.92 6.35 5.60
CA HIS A 121 44.27 6.75 6.85
C HIS A 121 43.99 5.53 7.73
N PRO A 122 44.28 5.60 9.04
CA PRO A 122 44.02 4.51 9.98
C PRO A 122 42.53 4.30 10.26
N ALA A 123 42.17 3.04 10.50
CA ALA A 123 40.79 2.57 10.62
C ALA A 123 40.11 3.05 11.90
N PRO A 124 38.84 3.49 11.84
CA PRO A 124 38.03 3.77 13.02
C PRO A 124 37.54 2.47 13.66
N THR A 125 37.74 2.34 14.97
CA THR A 125 37.18 1.30 15.82
C THR A 125 35.65 1.41 15.87
N THR A 126 34.98 0.40 15.31
CA THR A 126 33.52 0.23 15.32
C THR A 126 33.06 -0.34 16.67
N ILE A 127 32.18 0.39 17.36
CA ILE A 127 31.37 -0.13 18.46
C ILE A 127 30.22 -0.91 17.83
N ASP A 128 30.10 -2.20 18.18
CA ASP A 128 29.20 -3.17 17.55
C ASP A 128 27.73 -2.94 17.97
N GLY A 129 27.03 -2.11 17.20
CA GLY A 129 25.60 -1.83 17.34
C GLY A 129 24.67 -2.93 16.80
N ASN A 130 25.23 -4.05 16.30
CA ASN A 130 24.45 -5.10 15.65
C ASN A 130 23.65 -5.99 16.62
N SER A 131 23.97 -6.00 17.92
CA SER A 131 23.30 -6.89 18.88
C SER A 131 21.90 -6.41 19.28
N LEU A 132 21.60 -5.11 19.18
CA LEU A 132 20.30 -4.53 19.54
C LEU A 132 19.29 -4.54 18.38
N ILE A 133 19.77 -4.62 17.13
CA ILE A 133 18.92 -4.65 15.94
C ILE A 133 18.29 -6.04 15.75
N ASN A 134 19.05 -7.11 16.02
CA ASN A 134 18.60 -8.48 15.82
C ASN A 134 17.45 -8.89 16.76
N THR A 135 17.36 -8.28 17.95
CA THR A 135 16.31 -8.59 18.94
C THR A 135 14.98 -7.92 18.60
N LEU A 136 15.01 -6.70 18.03
CA LEU A 136 13.81 -5.99 17.56
C LEU A 136 13.22 -6.62 16.29
N GLU A 137 14.05 -7.19 15.42
CA GLU A 137 13.56 -7.89 14.22
C GLU A 137 12.81 -9.17 14.58
N MET A 138 13.25 -9.92 15.61
CA MET A 138 12.61 -11.19 16.01
C MET A 138 11.21 -11.02 16.61
N GLU A 139 10.92 -9.95 17.34
CA GLU A 139 9.56 -9.65 17.81
C GLU A 139 8.63 -9.24 16.65
N GLU A 140 9.14 -8.53 15.63
CA GLU A 140 8.39 -8.17 14.41
C GLU A 140 8.03 -9.41 13.55
N TYR A 141 8.81 -10.50 13.65
CA TYR A 141 8.52 -11.78 12.98
C TYR A 141 7.41 -12.61 13.64
N LEU A 142 7.15 -12.45 14.95
CA LEU A 142 6.15 -13.23 15.69
C LEU A 142 4.73 -12.64 15.58
N GLU A 143 4.58 -11.31 15.52
CA GLU A 143 3.31 -10.65 15.13
C GLU A 143 2.90 -11.02 13.67
N PHE A 144 3.85 -11.50 12.87
CA PHE A 144 3.67 -11.79 11.44
C PHE A 144 2.90 -13.08 11.13
N TYR A 145 2.67 -13.98 12.10
CA TYR A 145 2.05 -15.29 11.82
C TYR A 145 0.53 -15.36 12.02
N GLU A 146 -0.08 -14.47 12.81
CA GLU A 146 -1.55 -14.45 13.00
C GLU A 146 -2.27 -13.38 12.16
N PHE A 147 -1.59 -12.30 11.80
CA PHE A 147 -2.12 -11.21 10.97
C PHE A 147 -2.32 -11.49 9.45
N PRO A 148 -1.62 -12.46 8.80
CA PRO A 148 -1.78 -12.73 7.37
C PRO A 148 -3.19 -13.18 7.02
N GLY A 149 -3.91 -13.85 7.93
CA GLY A 149 -5.24 -14.38 7.66
C GLY A 149 -6.23 -13.27 7.32
N ILE A 150 -6.27 -12.20 8.12
CA ILE A 150 -7.20 -11.08 7.93
C ILE A 150 -6.81 -10.26 6.70
N ILE A 151 -5.50 -10.02 6.48
CA ILE A 151 -5.04 -9.29 5.28
C ILE A 151 -5.28 -10.12 4.02
N LEU A 152 -4.98 -11.43 4.00
CA LEU A 152 -5.29 -12.30 2.86
C LEU A 152 -6.79 -12.38 2.62
N GLN A 153 -7.60 -12.43 3.68
CA GLN A 153 -9.05 -12.48 3.54
C GLN A 153 -9.59 -11.17 2.96
N VAL A 154 -9.14 -10.01 3.44
CA VAL A 154 -9.49 -8.71 2.85
C VAL A 154 -8.98 -8.60 1.41
N PHE A 155 -7.78 -9.08 1.10
CA PHE A 155 -7.27 -9.12 -0.27
C PHE A 155 -8.07 -10.06 -1.17
N ASN A 156 -8.43 -11.24 -0.69
CA ASN A 156 -9.27 -12.19 -1.42
C ASN A 156 -10.68 -11.64 -1.65
N ASP A 157 -11.24 -10.92 -0.68
CA ASP A 157 -12.54 -10.26 -0.81
C ASP A 157 -12.47 -9.12 -1.84
N ILE A 158 -11.38 -8.33 -1.83
CA ILE A 158 -11.13 -7.29 -2.85
C ILE A 158 -10.96 -7.91 -4.25
N ILE A 159 -10.22 -9.01 -4.39
CA ILE A 159 -10.00 -9.72 -5.65
C ILE A 159 -11.32 -10.33 -6.14
N SER A 160 -12.08 -11.00 -5.27
CA SER A 160 -13.41 -11.54 -5.57
C SER A 160 -14.37 -10.45 -6.03
N THR A 161 -14.33 -9.26 -5.40
CA THR A 161 -15.14 -8.11 -5.81
C THR A 161 -14.70 -7.57 -7.18
N GLN A 162 -13.39 -7.54 -7.47
CA GLN A 162 -12.85 -7.15 -8.78
C GLN A 162 -13.24 -8.15 -9.89
N GLU A 163 -13.16 -9.46 -9.62
CA GLU A 163 -13.60 -10.51 -10.55
C GLU A 163 -15.09 -10.39 -10.84
N THR A 164 -15.91 -10.16 -9.81
CA THR A 164 -17.35 -9.94 -9.96
C THR A 164 -17.65 -8.70 -10.81
N LEU A 165 -16.86 -7.62 -10.66
CA LEU A 165 -16.96 -6.41 -11.47
C LEU A 165 -16.58 -6.63 -12.93
N ILE A 166 -15.52 -7.41 -13.18
CA ILE A 166 -15.07 -7.78 -14.53
C ILE A 166 -16.14 -8.64 -15.21
N VAL A 167 -16.65 -9.66 -14.52
CA VAL A 167 -17.70 -10.55 -15.04
C VAL A 167 -18.99 -9.78 -15.33
N THR A 168 -19.43 -8.87 -14.44
CA THR A 168 -20.59 -8.03 -14.71
C THR A 168 -20.36 -7.05 -15.86
N THR A 169 -19.15 -6.51 -16.03
CA THR A 169 -18.80 -5.64 -17.17
C THR A 169 -18.80 -6.42 -18.50
N ILE A 170 -18.30 -7.65 -18.50
CA ILE A 170 -18.35 -8.55 -19.66
C ILE A 170 -19.80 -8.92 -20.00
N LEU A 171 -20.61 -9.25 -19.00
CA LEU A 171 -22.03 -9.56 -19.20
C LEU A 171 -22.82 -8.35 -19.72
N LEU A 172 -22.56 -7.16 -19.20
CA LEU A 172 -23.18 -5.91 -19.67
C LEU A 172 -22.76 -5.53 -21.09
N SER A 173 -21.50 -5.78 -21.46
CA SER A 173 -21.01 -5.54 -22.82
C SER A 173 -21.58 -6.55 -23.83
N LEU A 174 -21.74 -7.82 -23.42
CA LEU A 174 -22.44 -8.83 -24.23
C LEU A 174 -23.93 -8.54 -24.40
N PHE A 175 -24.58 -7.87 -23.44
CA PHE A 175 -25.99 -7.50 -23.52
C PHE A 175 -26.26 -6.23 -24.35
N MET A 176 -25.22 -5.46 -24.64
CA MET A 176 -25.29 -4.19 -25.39
C MET A 176 -24.84 -4.33 -26.86
N CYS A 177 -24.35 -5.50 -27.26
CA CYS A 177 -24.13 -5.90 -28.67
C CYS A 177 -25.35 -6.63 -29.21
#